data_AF-A0A3N6NVJ7-F1
#
_entry.id   AF-A0A3N6NVJ7-F1
#
_cell.length_a   1.000
_cell.length_b   1.000
_cell.length_c   1.000
_cell.angle_alpha   90.00
_cell.angle_beta   90.00
_cell.angle_gamma   90.00
#
_symmetry.space_group_name_H-M   'P 1'
#
loop_
_entity.id
_entity.type
_entity.pdbx_description
1 polymer ?
#
loop_
_entity_poly.entity_id
_entity_poly.type
_entity_poly.pdbx_seq_one_letter_code
_entity_poly.pdbx_strand_id
1 'polypeptide(L)'
;MSVFVDTSVWFAAVAKRDRNNAVAKAILQSFPDPVMTDHVLAETWLLLRSRFDRNVAETFWDRIRNSAVRLEPVISADLEAAWAIGVSFRDQDFSLVDRTSFAVMERLGITRAASFDEDFSIYRYGRARDRAFEIVRSSHSAAYETLAQAILRRLPVSLNYNGVRREVCPHILGHTNGQERALVFQFGGASRSKLPAGGEWRCLTVAQVSDVVVREGEWRGGSYHRAVQRCVDNVYLDVNEAVPNQPGRRMNYD
;
A
#
# COMPACT_ATOMS: atom_id res chain seq x y z
N MET A 1 -11.82 -8.42 -3.99
CA MET A 1 -10.60 -9.07 -3.45
C MET A 1 -10.48 -8.66 -2.00
N SER A 2 -10.46 -9.62 -1.08
CA SER A 2 -10.41 -9.35 0.36
C SER A 2 -9.04 -8.82 0.80
N VAL A 3 -9.02 -7.92 1.79
CA VAL A 3 -7.82 -7.44 2.45
C VAL A 3 -7.85 -7.90 3.90
N PHE A 4 -6.72 -8.37 4.42
CA PHE A 4 -6.54 -8.58 5.85
C PHE A 4 -6.14 -7.25 6.52
N VAL A 5 -6.74 -6.88 7.65
CA VAL A 5 -6.42 -5.63 8.34
C VAL A 5 -5.88 -5.93 9.73
N ASP A 6 -4.65 -5.50 9.94
CA ASP A 6 -3.87 -5.66 11.18
C ASP A 6 -4.27 -4.64 12.27
N THR A 7 -3.90 -4.95 13.52
CA THR A 7 -4.09 -4.12 14.73
C THR A 7 -3.60 -2.70 14.52
N SER A 8 -2.44 -2.52 13.88
CA SER A 8 -1.85 -1.19 13.66
C SER A 8 -2.77 -0.24 12.89
N VAL A 9 -3.54 -0.75 11.92
CA VAL A 9 -4.48 0.04 11.12
C VAL A 9 -5.75 0.34 11.92
N TRP A 10 -6.32 -0.65 12.60
CA TRP A 10 -7.50 -0.46 13.43
C TRP A 10 -7.26 0.56 14.55
N PHE A 11 -6.12 0.43 15.25
CA PHE A 11 -5.71 1.36 16.28
C PHE A 11 -5.56 2.78 15.74
N ALA A 12 -4.82 2.95 14.64
CA ALA A 12 -4.59 4.25 14.02
C ALA A 12 -5.90 4.92 13.59
N ALA A 13 -6.88 4.16 13.07
CA ALA A 13 -8.18 4.70 12.66
C ALA A 13 -8.99 5.29 13.83
N VAL A 14 -8.90 4.66 15.02
CA VAL A 14 -9.56 5.14 16.25
C VAL A 14 -8.79 6.30 16.89
N ALA A 15 -7.46 6.23 16.92
CA ALA A 15 -6.59 7.21 17.55
C ALA A 15 -6.51 8.51 16.74
N LYS A 16 -7.36 9.50 17.05
CA LYS A 16 -7.48 10.78 16.29
C LYS A 16 -6.17 11.55 16.07
N ARG A 17 -5.21 11.43 16.99
CA ARG A 17 -3.90 12.11 16.93
C ARG A 17 -2.80 11.25 16.33
N ASP A 18 -3.11 10.02 15.92
CA ASP A 18 -2.16 9.15 15.25
C ASP A 18 -1.79 9.74 13.88
N ARG A 19 -0.50 9.73 13.55
CA ARG A 19 0.02 10.23 12.26
C ARG A 19 -0.60 9.52 11.06
N ASN A 20 -1.01 8.27 11.22
CA ASN A 20 -1.62 7.43 10.21
C ASN A 20 -3.15 7.45 10.27
N ASN A 21 -3.80 8.24 11.12
CA ASN A 21 -5.26 8.20 11.31
C ASN A 21 -6.05 8.40 10.00
N ALA A 22 -5.66 9.39 9.20
CA ALA A 22 -6.32 9.67 7.93
C ALA A 22 -6.12 8.52 6.93
N VAL A 23 -4.91 7.97 6.87
CA VAL A 23 -4.55 6.86 5.98
C VAL A 23 -5.30 5.59 6.36
N ALA A 24 -5.35 5.26 7.65
CA ALA A 24 -6.05 4.10 8.17
C ALA A 24 -7.55 4.14 7.84
N LYS A 25 -8.19 5.31 8.02
CA LYS A 25 -9.60 5.51 7.64
C LYS A 25 -9.81 5.34 6.14
N ALA A 26 -8.92 5.87 5.32
CA ALA A 26 -9.03 5.77 3.87
C ALA A 26 -8.85 4.33 3.37
N ILE A 27 -7.91 3.57 3.96
CA ILE A 27 -7.78 2.13 3.74
C ILE A 27 -9.11 1.44 4.08
N LEU A 28 -9.62 1.61 5.30
CA LEU A 28 -10.87 0.96 5.74
C LEU A 28 -12.10 1.33 4.89
N GLN A 29 -12.13 2.54 4.32
CA GLN A 29 -13.20 2.97 3.40
C GLN A 29 -13.06 2.34 2.01
N SER A 30 -11.84 1.99 1.59
CA SER A 30 -11.56 1.42 0.27
C SER A 30 -11.87 -0.07 0.19
N PHE A 31 -12.02 -0.73 1.34
CA PHE A 31 -12.33 -2.16 1.44
C PHE A 31 -13.63 -2.33 2.23
N PRO A 32 -14.77 -2.57 1.56
CA PRO A 32 -16.07 -2.59 2.23
C PRO A 32 -16.25 -3.80 3.17
N ASP A 33 -15.50 -4.88 2.96
CA ASP A 33 -15.58 -6.15 3.69
C ASP A 33 -14.20 -6.67 4.14
N PRO A 34 -13.43 -5.90 4.93
CA PRO A 34 -12.09 -6.30 5.32
C PRO A 34 -12.15 -7.50 6.28
N VAL A 35 -11.09 -8.31 6.29
CA VAL A 35 -10.94 -9.48 7.16
C VAL A 35 -10.08 -9.10 8.36
N MET A 36 -10.50 -9.51 9.56
CA MET A 36 -9.67 -9.45 10.77
C MET A 36 -9.83 -10.76 11.56
N THR A 37 -8.81 -11.16 12.31
CA THR A 37 -8.95 -12.31 13.24
C THR A 37 -9.51 -11.88 14.59
N ASP A 38 -10.04 -12.85 15.35
CA ASP A 38 -10.33 -12.72 16.77
C ASP A 38 -9.09 -12.36 17.62
N HIS A 39 -7.89 -12.81 17.21
CA HIS A 39 -6.63 -12.40 17.82
C HIS A 39 -6.31 -10.90 17.60
N VAL A 40 -6.39 -10.42 16.36
CA VAL A 40 -6.21 -8.98 16.03
C VAL A 40 -7.24 -8.12 16.77
N LEU A 41 -8.47 -8.61 16.85
CA LEU A 41 -9.50 -7.96 17.64
C LEU A 41 -9.10 -7.83 19.12
N ALA A 42 -8.70 -8.95 19.75
CA ALA A 42 -8.37 -8.97 21.17
C ALA A 42 -7.19 -8.04 21.47
N GLU A 43 -6.17 -8.07 20.63
CA GLU A 43 -5.01 -7.18 20.74
C GLU A 43 -5.40 -5.72 20.56
N THR A 44 -6.19 -5.39 19.52
CA THR A 44 -6.67 -4.03 19.29
C THR A 44 -7.48 -3.52 20.49
N TRP A 45 -8.39 -4.34 21.03
CA TRP A 45 -9.17 -3.99 22.20
C TRP A 45 -8.29 -3.71 23.43
N LEU A 46 -7.31 -4.59 23.70
CA LEU A 46 -6.37 -4.41 24.81
C LEU A 46 -5.51 -3.16 24.64
N LEU A 47 -5.04 -2.90 23.43
CA LEU A 47 -4.22 -1.73 23.11
C LEU A 47 -5.03 -0.43 23.26
N LEU A 48 -6.26 -0.39 22.77
CA LEU A 48 -7.16 0.76 22.94
C LEU A 48 -7.49 1.02 24.40
N ARG A 49 -7.77 -0.04 25.17
CA ARG A 49 -8.00 0.07 26.61
C ARG A 49 -6.79 0.63 27.34
N SER A 50 -5.60 0.17 26.99
CA SER A 50 -4.34 0.60 27.60
C SER A 50 -3.99 2.05 27.26
N ARG A 51 -4.23 2.48 26.02
CA ARG A 51 -3.83 3.82 25.53
C ARG A 51 -4.88 4.90 25.77
N PHE A 52 -6.14 4.53 25.87
CA PHE A 52 -7.25 5.43 26.13
C PHE A 52 -7.96 5.00 27.41
N ASP A 53 -9.07 4.28 27.28
CA ASP A 53 -9.84 3.74 28.38
C ASP A 53 -10.71 2.56 27.91
N ARG A 54 -11.40 1.93 28.86
CA ARG A 54 -12.33 0.84 28.56
C ARG A 54 -13.43 1.24 27.59
N ASN A 55 -14.02 2.43 27.72
CA ASN A 55 -15.16 2.85 26.91
C ASN A 55 -14.78 2.94 25.43
N VAL A 56 -13.58 3.43 25.12
CA VAL A 56 -13.06 3.45 23.74
C VAL A 56 -12.94 2.04 23.16
N ALA A 57 -12.41 1.09 23.94
CA ALA A 57 -12.26 -0.30 23.52
C ALA A 57 -13.61 -1.01 23.29
N GLU A 58 -14.58 -0.83 24.20
CA GLU A 58 -15.92 -1.39 24.05
C GLU A 58 -16.67 -0.77 22.85
N THR A 59 -16.52 0.54 22.63
CA THR A 59 -17.09 1.22 21.46
C THR A 59 -16.49 0.69 20.16
N PHE A 60 -15.19 0.38 20.13
CA PHE A 60 -14.56 -0.25 18.98
C PHE A 60 -15.17 -1.63 18.72
N TRP A 61 -15.30 -2.47 19.75
CA TRP A 61 -15.88 -3.80 19.61
C TRP A 61 -17.33 -3.76 19.11
N ASP A 62 -18.16 -2.88 19.69
CA ASP A 62 -19.54 -2.66 19.25
C ASP A 62 -19.62 -2.27 17.76
N ARG A 63 -18.72 -1.38 17.30
CA ARG A 63 -18.66 -0.99 15.88
C ARG A 63 -18.27 -2.14 14.97
N ILE A 64 -17.28 -2.95 15.33
CA ILE A 64 -16.87 -4.11 14.53
C ILE A 64 -18.05 -5.08 14.38
N ARG A 65 -18.75 -5.40 15.48
CA ARG A 65 -19.92 -6.30 15.48
C ARG A 65 -21.08 -5.81 14.60
N ASN A 66 -21.24 -4.50 14.46
CA ASN A 66 -22.31 -3.86 13.68
C ASN A 66 -21.82 -3.38 12.30
N SER A 67 -20.72 -3.93 11.78
CA SER A 67 -20.13 -3.56 10.50
C SER A 67 -20.06 -4.76 9.54
N ALA A 68 -19.62 -4.50 8.31
CA ALA A 68 -19.37 -5.53 7.30
C ALA A 68 -18.00 -6.23 7.44
N VAL A 69 -17.26 -5.96 8.53
CA VAL A 69 -15.97 -6.60 8.79
C VAL A 69 -16.17 -8.10 8.99
N ARG A 70 -15.42 -8.91 8.24
CA ARG A 70 -15.41 -10.36 8.39
C ARG A 70 -14.46 -10.73 9.52
N LEU A 71 -15.03 -11.09 10.67
CA LEU A 71 -14.28 -11.65 11.79
C LEU A 71 -14.03 -13.14 11.55
N GLU A 72 -12.79 -13.51 11.25
CA GLU A 72 -12.38 -14.90 11.01
C GLU A 72 -11.77 -15.50 12.30
N PRO A 73 -12.36 -16.57 12.86
CA PRO A 73 -11.78 -17.25 14.02
C PRO A 73 -10.45 -17.94 13.67
N VAL A 74 -9.45 -17.79 14.55
CA VAL A 74 -8.22 -18.59 14.48
C VAL A 74 -8.56 -20.03 14.91
N ILE A 75 -8.26 -21.00 14.05
CA ILE A 75 -8.49 -22.42 14.35
C ILE A 75 -7.21 -23.11 14.83
N SER A 76 -7.31 -24.32 15.40
CA SER A 76 -6.14 -25.08 15.88
C SER A 76 -5.07 -25.29 14.81
N ALA A 77 -5.46 -25.49 13.54
CA ALA A 77 -4.51 -25.61 12.44
C ALA A 77 -3.70 -24.31 12.21
N ASP A 78 -4.32 -23.14 12.41
CA ASP A 78 -3.65 -21.85 12.29
C ASP A 78 -2.66 -21.65 13.45
N LEU A 79 -2.97 -22.15 14.65
CA LEU A 79 -2.06 -22.12 15.81
C LEU A 79 -0.81 -22.98 15.58
N GLU A 80 -0.98 -24.19 15.05
CA GLU A 80 0.15 -25.07 14.70
C GLU A 80 1.01 -24.46 13.59
N ALA A 81 0.38 -23.85 12.58
CA ALA A 81 1.09 -23.12 11.54
C ALA A 81 1.84 -21.91 12.11
N ALA A 82 1.22 -21.12 13.00
CA ALA A 82 1.87 -20.00 13.68
C ALA A 82 3.07 -20.43 14.53
N TRP A 83 3.00 -21.58 15.19
CA TRP A 83 4.14 -22.18 15.87
C TRP A 83 5.26 -22.53 14.88
N ALA A 84 4.95 -23.22 13.78
CA ALA A 84 5.91 -23.60 12.76
C ALA A 84 6.57 -22.38 12.08
N ILE A 85 5.82 -21.28 11.89
CA ILE A 85 6.35 -19.99 11.42
C ILE A 85 7.40 -19.47 12.40
N GLY A 86 7.10 -19.42 13.70
CA GLY A 86 8.06 -18.95 14.71
C GLY A 86 9.35 -19.80 14.76
N VAL A 87 9.22 -21.11 14.57
CA VAL A 87 10.39 -22.02 14.48
C VAL A 87 11.21 -21.76 13.21
N SER A 88 10.57 -21.30 12.14
CA SER A 88 11.16 -21.10 10.81
C SER A 88 11.82 -19.75 10.59
N PHE A 89 11.37 -18.72 11.31
CA PHE A 89 11.85 -17.33 11.23
C PHE A 89 12.42 -16.92 12.60
N ARG A 90 13.42 -17.67 13.09
CA ARG A 90 13.98 -17.49 14.45
C ARG A 90 14.73 -16.17 14.64
N ASP A 91 15.13 -15.56 13.53
CA ASP A 91 15.79 -14.26 13.45
C ASP A 91 14.79 -13.09 13.47
N GLN A 92 13.49 -13.38 13.42
CA GLN A 92 12.41 -12.40 13.45
C GLN A 92 11.62 -12.52 14.75
N ASP A 93 11.17 -11.38 15.30
CA ASP A 93 10.42 -11.33 16.56
C ASP A 93 8.90 -11.21 16.34
N PHE A 94 8.37 -11.97 15.37
CA PHE A 94 6.96 -11.92 15.02
C PHE A 94 6.07 -12.28 16.22
N SER A 95 5.10 -11.42 16.52
CA SER A 95 4.17 -11.69 17.61
C SER A 95 3.31 -12.93 17.32
N LEU A 96 2.63 -13.46 18.34
CA LEU A 96 1.67 -14.54 18.11
C LEU A 96 0.50 -14.07 17.21
N VAL A 97 0.11 -12.80 17.32
CA VAL A 97 -0.95 -12.21 16.50
C VAL A 97 -0.53 -12.15 15.03
N ASP A 98 0.71 -11.75 14.74
CA ASP A 98 1.25 -11.73 13.37
C ASP A 98 1.30 -13.13 12.79
N ARG A 99 1.87 -14.09 13.53
CA ARG A 99 2.03 -15.47 13.05
C ARG A 99 0.68 -16.15 12.79
N THR A 100 -0.31 -15.91 13.63
CA THR A 100 -1.68 -16.43 13.41
C THR A 100 -2.39 -15.71 12.27
N SER A 101 -2.15 -14.41 12.09
CA SER A 101 -2.64 -13.64 10.93
C SER A 101 -2.08 -14.19 9.62
N PHE A 102 -0.77 -14.46 9.56
CA PHE A 102 -0.11 -15.06 8.39
C PHE A 102 -0.72 -16.43 8.06
N ALA A 103 -0.88 -17.29 9.06
CA ALA A 103 -1.47 -18.62 8.89
C ALA A 103 -2.90 -18.55 8.34
N VAL A 104 -3.74 -17.68 8.91
CA VAL A 104 -5.12 -17.46 8.44
C VAL A 104 -5.15 -16.93 7.01
N MET A 105 -4.28 -15.96 6.69
CA MET A 105 -4.18 -15.42 5.34
C MET A 105 -3.79 -16.49 4.33
N GLU A 106 -2.83 -17.36 4.65
CA GLU A 106 -2.46 -18.50 3.78
C GLU A 106 -3.62 -19.48 3.61
N ARG A 107 -4.30 -19.85 4.71
CA ARG A 107 -5.45 -20.76 4.68
C ARG A 107 -6.59 -20.23 3.81
N LEU A 108 -6.84 -18.93 3.86
CA LEU A 108 -7.92 -18.27 3.11
C LEU A 108 -7.51 -17.79 1.71
N GLY A 109 -6.24 -17.90 1.34
CA GLY A 109 -5.72 -17.36 0.08
C GLY A 109 -5.75 -15.82 0.00
N ILE A 110 -5.72 -15.14 1.14
CA ILE A 110 -5.67 -13.67 1.19
C ILE A 110 -4.22 -13.24 1.00
N THR A 111 -3.97 -12.46 -0.05
CA THR A 111 -2.60 -12.04 -0.40
C THR A 111 -2.32 -10.58 -0.07
N ARG A 112 -3.33 -9.81 0.35
CA ARG A 112 -3.24 -8.38 0.66
C ARG A 112 -3.40 -8.14 2.15
N ALA A 113 -2.47 -7.41 2.76
CA ALA A 113 -2.55 -7.01 4.16
C ALA A 113 -2.43 -5.49 4.29
N ALA A 114 -3.36 -4.86 5.00
CA ALA A 114 -3.20 -3.52 5.49
C ALA A 114 -2.55 -3.57 6.88
N SER A 115 -1.28 -3.17 6.95
CA SER A 115 -0.52 -3.05 8.19
C SER A 115 0.48 -1.89 8.07
N PHE A 116 0.70 -1.19 9.18
CA PHE A 116 1.78 -0.23 9.34
C PHE A 116 3.05 -0.86 9.94
N ASP A 117 3.02 -2.16 10.23
CA ASP A 117 4.15 -2.95 10.68
C ASP A 117 5.07 -3.35 9.49
N GLU A 118 6.34 -3.59 9.79
CA GLU A 118 7.30 -4.21 8.88
C GLU A 118 7.16 -5.73 8.83
N ASP A 119 6.64 -6.38 9.87
CA ASP A 119 6.55 -7.83 9.97
C ASP A 119 5.81 -8.49 8.80
N PHE A 120 4.63 -7.95 8.44
CA PHE A 120 3.86 -8.41 7.27
C PHE A 120 4.66 -8.28 5.95
N SER A 121 5.58 -7.31 5.88
CA SER A 121 6.43 -7.10 4.70
C SER A 121 7.67 -7.99 4.67
N ILE A 122 8.08 -8.54 5.82
CA ILE A 122 9.21 -9.46 5.97
C ILE A 122 8.76 -10.90 5.71
N TYR A 123 7.60 -11.28 6.22
CA TYR A 123 7.10 -12.66 6.10
C TYR A 123 7.06 -13.13 4.64
N ARG A 124 7.49 -14.38 4.42
CA ARG A 124 7.49 -15.03 3.12
C ARG A 124 6.77 -16.38 3.19
N TYR A 125 5.76 -16.55 2.36
CA TYR A 125 4.87 -17.71 2.37
C TYR A 125 5.04 -18.59 1.13
N GLY A 126 4.34 -19.73 1.13
CA GLY A 126 4.44 -20.74 0.07
C GLY A 126 5.65 -21.66 0.21
N ARG A 127 5.66 -22.72 -0.60
CA ARG A 127 6.62 -23.84 -0.47
C ARG A 127 8.09 -23.41 -0.55
N ALA A 128 8.39 -22.41 -1.38
CA ALA A 128 9.74 -21.90 -1.58
C ALA A 128 10.04 -20.60 -0.80
N ARG A 129 9.06 -20.05 -0.05
CA ARG A 129 9.17 -18.75 0.66
C ARG A 129 9.62 -17.61 -0.25
N ASP A 130 9.13 -17.62 -1.48
CA ASP A 130 9.36 -16.61 -2.51
C ASP A 130 8.20 -15.63 -2.65
N ARG A 131 7.05 -15.95 -2.03
CA ARG A 131 5.85 -15.10 -2.04
C ARG A 131 5.81 -14.20 -0.82
N ALA A 132 5.32 -12.99 -1.03
CA ALA A 132 5.17 -11.99 0.01
C ALA A 132 3.77 -11.38 -0.09
N PHE A 133 3.24 -10.90 1.04
CA PHE A 133 1.97 -10.19 1.01
C PHE A 133 2.11 -8.84 0.29
N GLU A 134 1.05 -8.45 -0.41
CA GLU A 134 0.89 -7.08 -0.90
C GLU A 134 0.50 -6.20 0.29
N ILE A 135 1.40 -5.29 0.69
CA ILE A 135 1.16 -4.43 1.84
C ILE A 135 0.45 -3.15 1.42
N VAL A 136 -0.79 -3.01 1.88
CA VAL A 136 -1.63 -1.83 1.70
C VAL A 136 -1.28 -0.82 2.81
N ARG A 137 -0.29 0.03 2.55
CA ARG A 137 0.10 1.12 3.47
C ARG A 137 -0.65 2.43 3.21
N SER A 138 -1.42 2.50 2.15
CA SER A 138 -2.27 3.63 1.74
C SER A 138 -3.37 3.13 0.81
N SER A 139 -4.55 3.75 0.84
CA SER A 139 -5.46 3.69 -0.30
C SER A 139 -4.88 4.59 -1.38
N HIS A 140 -4.36 4.02 -2.46
CA HIS A 140 -3.89 4.82 -3.57
C HIS A 140 -5.08 5.41 -4.34
N SER A 141 -4.96 6.64 -4.84
CA SER A 141 -5.97 7.22 -5.70
C SER A 141 -6.07 6.44 -7.03
N ALA A 142 -7.23 6.47 -7.69
CA ALA A 142 -7.39 5.83 -9.01
C ALA A 142 -6.37 6.35 -10.03
N ALA A 143 -5.99 7.64 -9.93
CA ALA A 143 -4.92 8.22 -10.74
C ALA A 143 -3.57 7.56 -10.44
N TYR A 144 -3.23 7.37 -9.17
CA TYR A 144 -2.00 6.69 -8.74
C TYR A 144 -1.93 5.25 -9.24
N GLU A 145 -3.02 4.49 -9.11
CA GLU A 145 -3.09 3.12 -9.61
C GLU A 145 -2.93 3.05 -11.13
N THR A 146 -3.58 3.95 -11.87
CA THR A 146 -3.47 4.04 -13.33
C THR A 146 -2.03 4.36 -13.76
N LEU A 147 -1.37 5.30 -13.06
CA LEU A 147 0.04 5.61 -13.30
C LEU A 147 0.93 4.41 -12.96
N ALA A 148 0.61 3.64 -11.93
CA ALA A 148 1.38 2.45 -11.58
C ALA A 148 1.31 1.39 -12.68
N GLN A 149 0.12 1.13 -13.22
CA GLN A 149 -0.07 0.24 -14.37
C GLN A 149 0.74 0.70 -15.59
N ALA A 150 0.76 2.02 -15.84
CA ALA A 150 1.57 2.58 -16.93
C ALA A 150 3.08 2.35 -16.73
N ILE A 151 3.60 2.44 -15.50
CA ILE A 151 5.01 2.11 -15.20
C ILE A 151 5.29 0.64 -15.48
N LEU A 152 4.46 -0.27 -14.94
CA LEU A 152 4.66 -1.71 -15.10
C LEU A 152 4.65 -2.15 -16.56
N ARG A 153 3.78 -1.54 -17.36
CA ARG A 153 3.65 -1.84 -18.80
C ARG A 153 4.57 -1.00 -19.67
N ARG A 154 5.31 -0.06 -19.09
CA ARG A 154 6.12 0.95 -19.78
C ARG A 154 5.34 1.64 -20.91
N LEU A 155 4.13 2.11 -20.59
CA LEU A 155 3.25 2.80 -21.54
C LEU A 155 3.09 4.30 -21.21
N PRO A 156 3.13 5.19 -22.23
CA PRO A 156 2.82 6.61 -22.03
C PRO A 156 1.43 6.85 -21.43
N VAL A 157 1.28 8.00 -20.79
CA VAL A 157 0.04 8.45 -20.17
C VAL A 157 -0.28 9.85 -20.65
N SER A 158 -1.55 10.07 -20.96
CA SER A 158 -2.10 11.39 -21.23
C SER A 158 -3.04 11.74 -20.07
N LEU A 159 -2.75 12.84 -19.38
CA LEU A 159 -3.43 13.25 -18.14
C LEU A 159 -3.66 14.76 -18.10
N ASN A 160 -4.57 15.21 -17.23
CA ASN A 160 -4.71 16.61 -16.87
C ASN A 160 -3.98 16.88 -15.55
N TYR A 161 -3.24 17.98 -15.49
CA TYR A 161 -2.57 18.43 -14.27
C TYR A 161 -2.81 19.92 -14.06
N ASN A 162 -3.49 20.29 -12.97
CA ASN A 162 -3.91 21.68 -12.71
C ASN A 162 -4.64 22.33 -13.91
N GLY A 163 -5.53 21.55 -14.55
CA GLY A 163 -6.35 21.96 -15.69
C GLY A 163 -5.64 21.96 -17.05
N VAL A 164 -4.39 21.48 -17.13
CA VAL A 164 -3.60 21.47 -18.37
C VAL A 164 -3.30 20.04 -18.80
N ARG A 165 -3.62 19.71 -20.06
CA ARG A 165 -3.34 18.39 -20.64
C ARG A 165 -1.84 18.18 -20.83
N ARG A 166 -1.31 17.04 -20.37
CA ARG A 166 0.09 16.63 -20.49
C ARG A 166 0.20 15.23 -21.06
N GLU A 167 1.31 14.98 -21.76
CA GLU A 167 1.71 13.66 -22.22
C GLU A 167 3.03 13.29 -21.57
N VAL A 168 3.02 12.21 -20.80
CA VAL A 168 4.09 11.87 -19.87
C VAL A 168 4.37 10.37 -19.86
N CYS A 169 5.59 10.01 -19.49
CA CYS A 169 5.93 8.66 -19.05
C CYS A 169 6.20 8.70 -17.55
N PRO A 170 5.35 8.14 -16.68
CA PRO A 170 5.62 8.11 -15.24
C PRO A 170 6.85 7.23 -14.96
N HIS A 171 7.80 7.64 -14.13
CA HIS A 171 9.00 6.83 -13.86
C HIS A 171 9.07 6.36 -12.42
N ILE A 172 8.63 7.19 -11.47
CA ILE A 172 8.64 6.86 -10.05
C ILE A 172 7.31 7.27 -9.45
N LEU A 173 6.69 6.38 -8.69
CA LEU A 173 5.54 6.64 -7.84
C LEU A 173 5.92 6.39 -6.39
N GLY A 174 5.38 7.21 -5.51
CA GLY A 174 5.55 7.06 -4.08
C GLY A 174 4.96 8.23 -3.32
N HIS A 175 5.54 8.54 -2.18
CA HIS A 175 5.04 9.58 -1.28
C HIS A 175 6.13 10.53 -0.83
N THR A 176 5.73 11.79 -0.62
CA THR A 176 6.51 12.81 0.09
C THR A 176 5.58 13.52 1.05
N ASN A 177 5.94 13.55 2.34
CA ASN A 177 5.11 14.09 3.43
C ASN A 177 3.68 13.51 3.43
N GLY A 178 3.55 12.20 3.17
CA GLY A 178 2.26 11.51 3.12
C GLY A 178 1.39 11.80 1.89
N GLN A 179 1.82 12.68 0.97
CA GLN A 179 1.11 12.93 -0.28
C GLN A 179 1.66 12.09 -1.43
N GLU A 180 0.76 11.55 -2.23
CA GLU A 180 1.10 10.84 -3.47
C GLU A 180 1.86 11.74 -4.45
N ARG A 181 3.01 11.24 -4.89
CA ARG A 181 3.89 11.90 -5.85
C ARG A 181 4.19 11.00 -7.03
N ALA A 182 4.28 11.62 -8.19
CA ALA A 182 4.77 10.99 -9.40
C ALA A 182 5.92 11.81 -9.98
N LEU A 183 7.10 11.19 -10.11
CA LEU A 183 8.13 11.71 -11.00
C LEU A 183 7.81 11.20 -12.41
N VAL A 184 7.62 12.12 -13.35
CA VAL A 184 7.28 11.78 -14.73
C VAL A 184 8.23 12.48 -15.70
N PHE A 185 8.45 11.87 -16.86
CA PHE A 185 9.07 12.55 -17.98
C PHE A 185 7.98 13.10 -18.90
N GLN A 186 7.84 14.42 -18.96
CA GLN A 186 6.89 15.06 -19.86
C GLN A 186 7.55 15.25 -21.22
N PHE A 187 6.95 14.69 -22.28
CA PHE A 187 7.46 14.79 -23.65
C PHE A 187 6.50 15.52 -24.59
N GLY A 188 5.26 15.75 -24.17
CA GLY A 188 4.24 16.39 -24.98
C GLY A 188 3.14 17.06 -24.16
N GLY A 189 2.12 17.55 -24.88
CA GLY A 189 1.03 18.34 -24.32
C GLY A 189 1.47 19.75 -23.89
N ALA A 190 0.59 20.41 -23.14
CA ALA A 190 0.80 21.77 -22.67
C ALA A 190 1.43 21.80 -21.26
N SER A 191 2.07 22.91 -20.94
CA SER A 191 2.62 23.19 -19.60
C SER A 191 2.56 24.68 -19.34
N ARG A 192 2.42 25.07 -18.06
CA ARG A 192 2.48 26.49 -17.65
C ARG A 192 3.90 27.06 -17.78
N SER A 193 4.90 26.20 -17.74
CA SER A 193 6.30 26.50 -18.06
C SER A 193 6.66 25.95 -19.44
N LYS A 194 7.60 26.60 -20.14
CA LYS A 194 8.09 26.15 -21.46
C LYS A 194 8.55 24.68 -21.36
N LEU A 195 8.07 23.85 -22.28
CA LEU A 195 8.52 22.47 -22.45
C LEU A 195 9.62 22.44 -23.53
N PRO A 196 10.85 22.00 -23.23
CA PRO A 196 11.89 21.81 -24.24
C PRO A 196 11.49 20.73 -25.27
N ALA A 197 12.01 20.83 -26.50
CA ALA A 197 11.71 19.86 -27.57
C ALA A 197 12.09 18.42 -27.22
N GLY A 198 13.09 18.23 -26.35
CA GLY A 198 13.51 16.92 -25.85
C GLY A 198 12.70 16.39 -24.67
N GLY A 199 11.72 17.15 -24.16
CA GLY A 199 10.99 16.83 -22.93
C GLY A 199 11.72 17.27 -21.65
N GLU A 200 11.06 17.09 -20.51
CA GLU A 200 11.58 17.51 -19.20
C GLU A 200 11.01 16.64 -18.07
N TRP A 201 11.83 16.40 -17.05
CA TRP A 201 11.39 15.79 -15.80
C TRP A 201 10.44 16.72 -15.05
N ARG A 202 9.31 16.19 -14.58
CA ARG A 202 8.31 16.91 -13.79
C ARG A 202 7.93 16.09 -12.56
N CYS A 203 7.83 16.77 -11.43
CA CYS A 203 7.22 16.22 -10.23
C CYS A 203 5.75 16.62 -10.19
N LEU A 204 4.85 15.64 -10.08
CA LEU A 204 3.41 15.85 -9.98
C LEU A 204 2.92 15.49 -8.58
N THR A 205 2.07 16.34 -8.01
CA THR A 205 1.20 15.95 -6.88
C THR A 205 0.02 15.18 -7.46
N VAL A 206 -0.16 13.91 -7.12
CA VAL A 206 -1.19 13.08 -7.78
C VAL A 206 -2.61 13.56 -7.48
N ALA A 207 -2.85 14.18 -6.33
CA ALA A 207 -4.13 14.84 -6.01
C ALA A 207 -4.53 15.98 -6.99
N GLN A 208 -3.60 16.49 -7.80
CA GLN A 208 -3.86 17.51 -8.83
C GLN A 208 -3.98 16.91 -10.25
N VAL A 209 -3.91 15.58 -10.36
CA VAL A 209 -4.01 14.83 -11.60
C VAL A 209 -5.45 14.35 -11.80
N SER A 210 -5.98 14.53 -13.01
CA SER A 210 -7.27 13.98 -13.44
C SER A 210 -7.18 13.43 -14.86
N ASP A 211 -8.24 12.76 -15.34
CA ASP A 211 -8.40 12.32 -16.73
C ASP A 211 -7.21 11.50 -17.26
N VAL A 212 -6.73 10.58 -16.40
CA VAL A 212 -5.56 9.75 -16.66
C VAL A 212 -5.93 8.65 -17.63
N VAL A 213 -5.28 8.63 -18.79
CA VAL A 213 -5.50 7.61 -19.82
C VAL A 213 -4.18 7.06 -20.30
N VAL A 214 -3.99 5.75 -20.15
CA VAL A 214 -2.84 5.02 -20.71
C VAL A 214 -2.96 5.03 -22.24
N ARG A 215 -1.85 5.30 -22.92
CA ARG A 215 -1.75 5.35 -24.37
C ARG A 215 -0.75 4.32 -24.87
N GLU A 216 -1.02 3.76 -26.04
CA GLU A 216 0.01 3.05 -26.79
C GLU A 216 1.03 4.06 -27.31
N GLY A 217 2.30 3.67 -27.30
CA GLY A 217 3.38 4.53 -27.77
C GLY A 217 4.71 4.17 -27.14
N GLU A 218 5.76 4.80 -27.66
CA GLU A 218 7.12 4.62 -27.16
C GLU A 218 7.29 5.22 -25.77
N TRP A 219 7.89 4.46 -24.85
CA TRP A 219 8.30 4.97 -23.56
C TRP A 219 9.47 5.95 -23.71
N ARG A 220 9.32 7.15 -23.14
CA ARG A 220 10.31 8.23 -23.26
C ARG A 220 10.86 8.62 -21.90
N GLY A 221 12.17 8.88 -21.83
CA GLY A 221 12.85 9.36 -20.64
C GLY A 221 13.94 10.37 -20.98
N GLY A 222 14.46 11.06 -19.97
CA GLY A 222 15.61 11.96 -20.10
C GLY A 222 16.85 11.43 -19.36
N SER A 223 17.95 12.15 -19.43
CA SER A 223 19.13 11.86 -18.60
C SER A 223 18.77 11.99 -17.11
N TYR A 224 18.95 10.92 -16.35
CA TYR A 224 18.76 10.91 -14.90
C TYR A 224 19.83 11.77 -14.20
N HIS A 225 19.41 12.62 -13.27
CA HIS A 225 20.31 13.43 -12.44
C HIS A 225 19.86 13.42 -10.97
N ARG A 226 20.80 13.53 -10.02
CA ARG A 226 20.51 13.42 -8.57
C ARG A 226 19.46 14.42 -8.05
N ALA A 227 19.37 15.62 -8.62
CA ALA A 227 18.37 16.61 -8.18
C ALA A 227 16.92 16.16 -8.47
N VAL A 228 16.70 15.31 -9.48
CA VAL A 228 15.39 14.73 -9.84
C VAL A 228 14.93 13.65 -8.85
N GLN A 229 15.85 13.03 -8.10
CA GLN A 229 15.50 12.02 -7.08
C GLN A 229 14.78 12.61 -5.85
N ARG A 230 14.70 13.94 -5.69
CA ARG A 230 14.03 14.58 -4.53
C ARG A 230 12.50 14.68 -4.66
N CYS A 231 11.90 14.22 -5.76
CA CYS A 231 10.45 14.31 -5.96
C CYS A 231 9.66 13.32 -5.08
N VAL A 232 10.26 12.18 -4.74
CA VAL A 232 9.62 11.07 -4.04
C VAL A 232 10.56 10.59 -2.94
N ASP A 233 10.15 10.76 -1.67
CA ASP A 233 10.98 10.34 -0.52
C ASP A 233 10.79 8.85 -0.21
N ASN A 234 9.55 8.37 -0.26
CA ASN A 234 9.20 6.97 -0.04
C ASN A 234 8.73 6.36 -1.36
N VAL A 235 9.62 5.62 -2.02
CA VAL A 235 9.37 4.99 -3.33
C VAL A 235 8.49 3.76 -3.19
N TYR A 236 7.39 3.72 -3.95
CA TYR A 236 6.49 2.56 -4.07
C TYR A 236 6.73 1.76 -5.34
N LEU A 237 6.98 2.45 -6.46
CA LEU A 237 7.22 1.84 -7.75
C LEU A 237 8.16 2.70 -8.56
N ASP A 238 9.22 2.10 -9.09
CA ASP A 238 10.22 2.72 -9.96
C ASP A 238 10.32 1.90 -11.25
N VAL A 239 10.42 2.55 -12.40
CA VAL A 239 10.68 1.89 -13.68
C VAL A 239 12.07 1.22 -13.72
N ASN A 240 12.99 1.64 -12.87
CA ASN A 240 14.26 0.95 -12.66
C ASN A 240 14.06 -0.34 -11.83
N GLU A 241 14.32 -1.49 -12.44
CA GLU A 241 14.09 -2.81 -11.83
C GLU A 241 15.20 -3.18 -10.83
N ALA A 242 16.34 -2.49 -10.86
CA ALA A 242 17.42 -2.71 -9.93
C ALA A 242 17.11 -2.19 -8.51
N VAL A 243 16.05 -1.38 -8.33
CA VAL A 243 15.60 -0.97 -6.99
C VAL A 243 14.95 -2.17 -6.30
N PRO A 244 15.51 -2.69 -5.19
CA PRO A 244 15.00 -3.89 -4.53
C PRO A 244 13.66 -3.62 -3.83
N ASN A 245 12.88 -4.69 -3.61
CA ASN A 245 11.67 -4.69 -2.77
C ASN A 245 10.57 -3.68 -3.13
N GLN A 246 10.44 -3.29 -4.41
CA GLN A 246 9.38 -2.38 -4.86
C GLN A 246 7.98 -3.02 -4.73
N PRO A 247 7.08 -2.52 -3.88
CA PRO A 247 5.76 -3.11 -3.70
C PRO A 247 4.93 -3.16 -4.99
N GLY A 248 5.01 -2.12 -5.83
CA GLY A 248 4.17 -2.01 -7.04
C GLY A 248 4.48 -3.01 -8.16
N ARG A 249 5.63 -3.72 -8.12
CA ARG A 249 6.04 -4.67 -9.18
C ARG A 249 5.48 -6.07 -9.02
N ARG A 250 4.88 -6.39 -7.88
CA ARG A 250 4.41 -7.75 -7.57
C ARG A 250 3.05 -8.10 -8.19
N MET A 251 2.71 -7.52 -9.35
CA MET A 251 1.57 -7.99 -10.14
C MET A 251 2.02 -9.14 -11.05
N ASN A 252 1.77 -10.37 -10.61
CA ASN A 252 1.74 -11.65 -11.32
C ASN A 252 2.63 -11.81 -12.57
N TYR A 253 3.58 -12.73 -12.48
CA TYR A 253 3.81 -13.70 -13.56
C TYR A 253 3.47 -15.09 -13.00
N ASP A 254 2.46 -15.68 -13.62
CA ASP A 254 1.98 -17.08 -13.58
C ASP A 254 1.54 -17.71 -12.25
#